data_AF-A0A7J3WXV1-F1
#
_entry.id   AF-A0A7J3WXV1-F1
#
_cell.length_a   1.000
_cell.length_b   1.000
_cell.length_c   1.000
_cell.angle_alpha   90.00
_cell.angle_beta   90.00
_cell.angle_gamma   90.00
#
_symmetry.space_group_name_H-M   'P 1'
#
loop_
_entity.id
_entity.type
_entity.pdbx_description
1 polymer ?
#
loop_
_entity_poly.entity_id
_entity_poly.type
_entity_poly.pdbx_seq_one_letter_code
_entity_poly.pdbx_strand_id
1 'polypeptide(L)' 'MIVAMKFTRIALDRCLDKPLIIVDRGSWYRWALDRLGVEYKVERSFRYLRERTAIFHYILSTKNHI' A
#
# COMPACT_ATOMS: atom_id res chain seq x y z
N MET A 1 11.35 -6.52 -9.37
CA MET A 1 10.00 -6.34 -9.95
C MET A 1 9.01 -7.44 -9.53
N ILE A 2 9.34 -8.74 -9.60
CA ILE A 2 8.42 -9.84 -9.21
C ILE A 2 7.89 -9.70 -7.77
N VAL A 3 8.72 -9.21 -6.84
CA VAL A 3 8.37 -9.02 -5.42
C VAL A 3 7.23 -8.03 -5.24
N ALA A 4 7.23 -6.92 -5.99
CA ALA A 4 6.19 -5.89 -5.90
C ALA A 4 4.82 -6.44 -6.31
N MET A 5 4.73 -7.15 -7.45
CA MET A 5 3.47 -7.74 -7.89
C MET A 5 2.96 -8.81 -6.92
N LYS A 6 3.86 -9.64 -6.37
CA LYS A 6 3.47 -10.67 -5.40
C LYS A 6 2.94 -10.05 -4.11
N PHE A 7 3.61 -9.00 -3.63
CA PHE A 7 3.13 -8.21 -2.49
C PHE A 7 1.76 -7.60 -2.74
N THR A 8 1.57 -6.91 -3.87
CA THR A 8 0.30 -6.25 -4.18
C THR A 8 -0.85 -7.26 -4.30
N ARG A 9 -0.62 -8.43 -4.90
CA ARG A 9 -1.64 -9.51 -4.95
C ARG A 9 -2.03 -10.02 -3.56
N ILE A 10 -1.05 -10.31 -2.71
CA ILE A 10 -1.32 -10.78 -1.35
C ILE A 10 -2.06 -9.72 -0.53
N ALA A 11 -1.72 -8.44 -0.72
CA ALA A 11 -2.40 -7.33 -0.06
C ALA A 11 -3.87 -7.22 -0.53
N LEU A 12 -4.10 -7.29 -1.84
CA LEU A 12 -5.43 -7.24 -2.43
C LEU A 12 -6.33 -8.41 -2.02
N ASP A 13 -5.80 -9.63 -1.96
CA ASP A 13 -6.55 -10.82 -1.51
C ASP A 13 -7.05 -10.70 -0.06
N ARG A 14 -6.43 -9.85 0.76
CA ARG A 14 -6.85 -9.60 2.14
C ARG A 14 -7.87 -8.48 2.28
N CYS A 15 -8.17 -7.76 1.20
CA CYS A 15 -9.19 -6.73 1.20
C CYS A 15 -10.54 -7.35 0.86
N LEU A 16 -11.58 -6.98 1.61
CA LEU A 16 -12.93 -7.53 1.45
C LEU A 16 -13.62 -7.07 0.15
N ASP A 17 -13.15 -5.97 -0.44
CA ASP A 17 -13.59 -5.39 -1.71
C ASP A 17 -12.37 -4.87 -2.49
N LYS A 18 -12.57 -4.46 -3.75
CA LYS A 18 -11.54 -3.72 -4.51
C LYS A 18 -11.29 -2.36 -3.83
N PRO A 19 -10.19 -2.17 -3.10
CA PRO A 19 -9.96 -0.92 -2.38
C PRO A 19 -9.36 0.12 -3.34
N LEU A 20 -9.67 1.40 -3.11
CA LEU A 20 -8.89 2.47 -3.72
C LEU A 20 -7.50 2.50 -3.08
N ILE A 21 -6.45 2.22 -3.85
CA ILE A 21 -5.08 2.18 -3.33
C ILE A 21 -4.49 3.59 -3.35
N ILE A 22 -4.01 4.06 -2.20
CA ILE A 22 -3.28 5.33 -2.11
C ILE A 22 -1.79 5.02 -2.00
N VAL A 23 -1.01 5.51 -2.96
CA VAL A 23 0.45 5.28 -3.01
C VAL A 23 1.23 6.58 -3.01
N ASP A 24 2.49 6.51 -2.59
CA ASP A 24 3.44 7.61 -2.75
C ASP A 24 3.94 7.72 -4.20
N ARG A 25 4.90 8.62 -4.44
CA ARG A 25 5.55 8.79 -5.75
C ARG A 25 6.59 7.71 -6.08
N GLY A 26 6.62 6.60 -5.35
CA GLY A 26 7.49 5.46 -5.61
C GLY A 26 7.27 4.90 -7.02
N SER A 27 8.35 4.81 -7.79
CA SER A 27 8.33 4.42 -9.20
C SER A 27 7.79 3.00 -9.45
N TRP A 28 7.93 2.11 -8.47
CA TRP A 28 7.52 0.70 -8.59
C TRP A 28 6.02 0.48 -8.41
N TYR A 29 5.31 1.38 -7.71
CA TYR A 29 3.87 1.23 -7.46
C TYR A 29 3.06 1.35 -8.75
N ARG A 30 3.33 2.37 -9.58
CA ARG A 30 2.61 2.55 -10.86
C ARG A 30 2.70 1.30 -11.73
N TRP A 31 3.92 0.82 -11.95
CA TRP A 31 4.15 -0.34 -12.81
C TRP A 31 3.41 -1.60 -12.32
N ALA A 32 3.41 -1.86 -11.01
CA ALA A 32 2.73 -3.02 -10.44
C ALA A 32 1.20 -2.88 -10.48
N LEU A 33 0.68 -1.69 -10.17
CA LEU A 33 -0.75 -1.41 -10.09
C LEU A 33 -1.41 -1.35 -11.48
N ASP A 34 -0.74 -0.70 -12.45
CA ASP A 34 -1.18 -0.66 -13.84
C ASP A 34 -1.31 -2.09 -14.40
N ARG A 35 -0.32 -2.96 -14.12
CA ARG A 35 -0.35 -4.36 -14.57
C ARG A 35 -1.43 -5.21 -13.90
N LEU A 36 -1.85 -4.84 -12.69
CA LEU A 36 -2.90 -5.54 -11.96
C LEU A 36 -4.30 -4.97 -12.25
N GLY A 37 -4.40 -3.88 -13.03
CA GLY A 37 -5.67 -3.27 -13.40
C GLY A 37 -6.47 -2.74 -12.20
N VAL A 38 -5.75 -2.25 -11.18
CA VAL A 38 -6.35 -1.69 -9.95
C VAL A 38 -6.30 -0.18 -9.98
N GLU A 39 -7.38 0.46 -9.53
CA GLU A 39 -7.44 1.90 -9.38
C GLU A 39 -6.54 2.36 -8.22
N TYR A 40 -5.73 3.38 -8.49
CA TYR A 40 -4.89 3.98 -7.47
C TYR A 40 -4.82 5.49 -7.61
N LYS A 41 -4.57 6.15 -6.48
CA LYS A 41 -4.31 7.57 -6.39
C LYS A 41 -2.90 7.80 -5.88
N VAL A 42 -2.13 8.59 -6.61
CA VAL A 42 -0.81 9.04 -6.15
C VAL A 42 -1.02 10.23 -5.23
N GLU A 43 -0.71 10.06 -3.96
CA GLU A 43 -0.76 11.14 -2.98
C GLU A 43 0.55 11.91 -2.99
N ARG A 44 0.46 13.23 -3.21
CA ARG A 44 1.64 14.09 -3.38
C ARG A 44 2.26 14.45 -2.03
N SER A 45 1.45 14.45 -0.97
CA SER A 45 1.87 14.75 0.39
C SER A 45 2.23 13.48 1.15
N PHE A 46 3.54 13.23 1.28
CA PHE A 46 4.05 12.16 2.13
C PHE A 46 3.56 12.30 3.59
N ARG A 47 3.27 13.54 4.03
CA ARG A 47 2.69 13.81 5.35
C ARG A 47 1.33 13.13 5.55
N TYR A 48 0.45 13.21 4.55
CA TYR A 48 -0.88 12.59 4.63
C TYR A 48 -0.79 11.06 4.68
N LEU A 49 0.05 10.48 3.82
CA LEU A 49 0.32 9.04 3.83
C LEU A 49 0.89 8.60 5.17
N ARG A 50 1.88 9.33 5.70
CA ARG A 50 2.50 9.05 7.00
C ARG A 50 1.50 9.16 8.15
N GLU A 51 0.60 10.13 8.15
CA GLU A 51 -0.44 10.26 9.19
C GLU A 51 -1.40 9.05 9.16
N ARG A 52 -1.77 8.56 7.97
CA ARG A 52 -2.61 7.36 7.83
C ARG A 52 -1.88 6.06 8.17
N THR A 53 -0.60 5.95 7.82
CA THR A 53 0.20 4.76 8.13
C THR A 53 0.80 4.82 9.53
N ALA A 54 0.83 5.97 10.21
CA ALA A 54 1.35 6.10 11.58
C ALA A 54 0.61 5.18 12.55
N ILE A 55 -0.72 5.07 12.41
CA ILE A 55 -1.53 4.13 13.20
C ILE A 55 -1.12 2.68 12.89
N PHE A 56 -0.88 2.34 11.62
CA PHE A 56 -0.36 1.01 11.25
C PHE A 56 1.02 0.75 11.87
N HIS A 57 1.94 1.71 11.82
CA HIS A 57 3.26 1.57 12.42
C HIS A 57 3.19 1.44 13.95
N TYR A 58 2.29 2.18 14.60
CA TYR A 58 2.04 2.07 16.03
C TYR A 58 1.50 0.69 16.40
N ILE A 59 0.47 0.20 15.69
CA ILE A 59 -0.13 -1.13 15.92
C ILE A 59 0.87 -2.26 15.61
N LEU A 60 1.68 -2.13 14.55
CA LEU A 60 2.72 -3.11 14.23
C LEU A 60 3.83 -3.11 15.27
N SER A 61 4.24 -1.93 15.75
CA SER A 61 5.22 -1.79 16.83
C SER A 61 4.72 -2.49 18.09
N THR A 62 3.49 -2.20 18.52
CA THR A 62 2.92 -2.81 19.74
C THR A 62 2.70 -4.32 19.61
N LYS A 63 2.43 -4.84 18.41
CA LYS A 63 2.30 -6.28 18.17
C LYS A 63 3.64 -7.04 18.10
N ASN A 64 4.74 -6.38 17.79
CA ASN A 64 6.08 -7.00 17.75
C ASN A 64 6.76 -7.04 19.14
N HIS A 65 6.09 -6.56 20.19
CA HIS A 65 6.58 -6.57 21.57
C HIS A 65 5.92 -7.65 22.46
N ILE A 66 5.31 -8.68 21.87
CA ILE A 66 4.78 -9.87 22.56
C ILE A 66 5.40 -11.13 21.97
#